data_AF-F3API5-F1
#
_entry.id   AF-F3API5-F1
#
_cell.length_a   1.000
_cell.length_b   1.000
_cell.length_c   1.000
_cell.angle_alpha   90.00
_cell.angle_beta   90.00
_cell.angle_gamma   90.00
#
_symmetry.space_group_name_H-M   'P 1'
#
loop_
_entity.id
_entity.type
_entity.pdbx_description
1 polymer ?
#
loop_
_entity_poly.entity_id
_entity_poly.type
_entity_poly.pdbx_seq_one_letter_code
_entity_poly.pdbx_strand_id
1 'polypeptide(L)'
;MYREFVELVKKYQEDLFVAGPGFNAGRYGLGCGAATAAVTEQVKIPAVTALYAENSGTDLYKDRAHILQTENNAAKMREAMKSVAEFVDRLIKNDFIGDGRKEGYHGSGTDFSDS
;
A
#
# COMPACT_ATOMS: atom_id res chain seq x y z
N MET A 1 14.16 12.64 1.35
CA MET A 1 13.29 12.76 2.54
C MET A 1 13.08 11.44 3.28
N TYR A 2 13.09 10.27 2.62
CA TYR A 2 12.84 8.96 3.26
C TYR A 2 14.09 8.09 3.53
N ARG A 3 15.30 8.66 3.52
CA ARG A 3 16.55 7.88 3.44
C ARG A 3 16.72 6.93 4.63
N GLU A 4 16.56 7.43 5.85
CA GLU A 4 16.68 6.62 7.08
C GLU A 4 15.62 5.51 7.14
N PHE A 5 14.39 5.79 6.70
CA PHE A 5 13.32 4.79 6.64
C PHE A 5 13.63 3.67 5.64
N VAL A 6 14.05 4.02 4.42
CA VAL A 6 14.40 3.05 3.38
C VAL A 6 15.60 2.19 3.81
N GLU A 7 16.60 2.80 4.44
CA GLU A 7 17.76 2.08 5.00
C GLU A 7 17.34 1.11 6.11
N LEU A 8 16.39 1.52 6.97
CA LEU A 8 15.85 0.66 8.01
C LEU A 8 15.14 -0.56 7.42
N VAL A 9 14.25 -0.38 6.43
CA VAL A 9 13.54 -1.49 5.78
C VAL A 9 14.54 -2.45 5.11
N LYS A 10 15.52 -1.91 4.37
CA LYS A 10 16.57 -2.73 3.72
C LYS A 10 17.38 -3.54 4.73
N LYS A 11 17.66 -2.96 5.91
CA LYS A 11 18.43 -3.63 6.97
C LYS A 11 17.71 -4.87 7.52
N TYR A 12 16.40 -4.84 7.63
CA TYR A 12 15.63 -5.98 8.15
C TYR A 12 15.42 -7.12 7.14
N GLN A 13 15.80 -6.91 5.86
CA GLN A 13 15.65 -7.90 4.79
C GLN A 13 14.23 -8.48 4.71
N GLU A 14 13.22 -7.62 4.85
CA GLU A 14 11.82 -8.04 4.81
C GLU A 14 11.41 -8.47 3.40
N ASP A 15 10.60 -9.53 3.31
CA ASP A 15 10.05 -10.04 2.05
C ASP A 15 8.80 -9.26 1.58
N LEU A 16 8.22 -8.45 2.48
CA LEU A 16 6.98 -7.72 2.26
C LEU A 16 6.92 -6.50 3.18
N PHE A 17 6.26 -5.43 2.71
CA PHE A 17 5.90 -4.30 3.53
C PHE A 17 4.39 -4.03 3.56
N VAL A 18 3.85 -3.77 4.75
CA VAL A 18 2.45 -3.34 4.93
C VAL A 18 2.43 -2.06 5.77
N ALA A 19 1.77 -1.01 5.28
CA ALA A 19 1.53 0.21 6.05
C ALA A 19 0.03 0.47 6.24
N GLY A 20 -0.39 0.77 7.46
CA GLY A 20 -1.80 1.05 7.77
C GLY A 20 -2.59 -0.20 8.17
N PRO A 21 -3.91 -0.25 7.88
CA PRO A 21 -4.70 0.66 7.03
C PRO A 21 -4.86 2.06 7.61
N GLY A 22 -4.82 3.08 6.74
CA GLY A 22 -4.90 4.49 7.12
C GLY A 22 -6.30 5.10 7.08
N PHE A 23 -7.30 4.42 6.49
CA PHE A 23 -8.68 4.93 6.31
C PHE A 23 -8.68 6.38 5.82
N ASN A 24 -9.51 7.25 6.40
CA ASN A 24 -9.48 8.69 6.14
C ASN A 24 -8.66 9.49 7.17
N ALA A 25 -7.72 8.85 7.87
CA ALA A 25 -6.87 9.56 8.82
C ALA A 25 -5.88 10.45 8.06
N GLY A 26 -5.89 11.77 8.32
CA GLY A 26 -5.15 12.77 7.54
C GLY A 26 -3.65 12.48 7.36
N ARG A 27 -2.79 12.95 8.27
CA ARG A 27 -1.33 12.77 8.11
C ARG A 27 -0.87 11.31 8.21
N TYR A 28 -1.62 10.46 8.92
CA TYR A 28 -1.31 9.04 9.01
C TYR A 28 -1.48 8.35 7.66
N GLY A 29 -2.61 8.54 6.97
CA GLY A 29 -2.84 7.97 5.65
C GLY A 29 -1.90 8.52 4.58
N LEU A 30 -1.55 9.81 4.66
CA LEU A 30 -0.48 10.38 3.84
C LEU A 30 0.85 9.65 4.06
N GLY A 31 1.21 9.39 5.32
CA GLY A 31 2.42 8.64 5.67
C GLY A 31 2.38 7.20 5.16
N CYS A 32 1.25 6.52 5.26
CA CYS A 32 1.07 5.16 4.74
C CYS A 32 1.27 5.10 3.21
N GLY A 33 0.66 6.02 2.45
CA GLY A 33 0.86 6.11 1.01
C GLY A 33 2.32 6.39 0.63
N ALA A 34 2.93 7.38 1.30
CA ALA A 34 4.32 7.77 1.06
C ALA A 34 5.32 6.65 1.37
N ALA A 35 5.15 5.95 2.50
CA ALA A 35 6.02 4.85 2.90
C ALA A 35 5.90 3.67 1.93
N THR A 36 4.68 3.30 1.55
CA THR A 36 4.42 2.20 0.61
C THR A 36 5.06 2.48 -0.74
N ALA A 37 4.84 3.68 -1.31
CA ALA A 37 5.48 4.08 -2.56
C ALA A 37 7.01 4.06 -2.46
N ALA A 38 7.58 4.56 -1.36
CA ALA A 38 9.03 4.55 -1.17
C ALA A 38 9.60 3.13 -1.10
N VAL A 39 8.90 2.18 -0.47
CA VAL A 39 9.32 0.78 -0.44
C VAL A 39 9.22 0.14 -1.82
N THR A 40 8.07 0.28 -2.50
CA THR A 40 7.88 -0.21 -3.88
C THR A 40 8.98 0.31 -4.81
N GLU A 41 9.24 1.61 -4.79
CA GLU A 41 10.15 2.26 -5.74
C GLU A 41 11.64 2.08 -5.39
N GLN A 42 12.02 2.05 -4.11
CA GLN A 42 13.43 2.13 -3.71
C GLN A 42 13.97 0.88 -3.02
N VAL A 43 13.12 0.12 -2.35
CA VAL A 43 13.49 -1.15 -1.70
C VAL A 43 13.28 -2.32 -2.65
N LYS A 44 12.30 -2.21 -3.57
CA LYS A 44 11.97 -3.24 -4.58
C LYS A 44 11.47 -4.55 -3.97
N ILE A 45 10.59 -4.43 -2.98
CA ILE A 45 9.86 -5.56 -2.39
C ILE A 45 8.35 -5.31 -2.51
N PRO A 46 7.52 -6.37 -2.49
CA PRO A 46 6.07 -6.23 -2.41
C PRO A 46 5.67 -5.28 -1.29
N ALA A 47 4.79 -4.32 -1.60
CA ALA A 47 4.31 -3.36 -0.61
C ALA A 47 2.85 -2.99 -0.84
N VAL A 48 2.08 -2.91 0.24
CA VAL A 48 0.66 -2.55 0.17
C VAL A 48 0.24 -1.65 1.34
N THR A 49 -0.72 -0.77 1.07
CA THR A 49 -1.47 -0.04 2.08
C THR A 49 -2.97 -0.07 1.75
N ALA A 50 -3.79 0.53 2.60
CA ALA A 50 -5.21 0.67 2.35
C ALA A 50 -5.73 2.01 2.92
N LEU A 51 -6.44 2.78 2.09
CA LEU A 51 -6.87 4.15 2.39
C LEU A 51 -8.29 4.43 1.87
N TYR A 52 -8.94 5.43 2.46
CA TYR A 52 -10.23 5.93 1.99
C TYR A 52 -10.04 6.80 0.74
N ALA A 53 -11.02 6.86 -0.15
CA ALA A 53 -10.92 7.58 -1.42
C ALA A 53 -10.57 9.07 -1.25
N GLU A 54 -11.08 9.72 -0.19
CA GLU A 54 -10.85 11.14 0.09
C GLU A 54 -9.56 11.41 0.90
N ASN A 55 -8.83 10.37 1.28
CA ASN A 55 -7.55 10.55 1.94
C ASN A 55 -6.53 11.17 0.96
N SER A 56 -5.83 12.24 1.37
CA SER A 56 -4.81 12.86 0.53
C SER A 56 -3.69 11.89 0.12
N GLY A 57 -3.38 10.89 0.96
CA GLY A 57 -2.45 9.81 0.63
C GLY A 57 -2.92 8.95 -0.53
N THR A 58 -4.23 8.75 -0.69
CA THR A 58 -4.79 8.04 -1.84
C THR A 58 -4.51 8.81 -3.12
N ASP A 59 -4.91 10.08 -3.17
CA ASP A 59 -4.80 10.86 -4.40
C ASP A 59 -3.35 11.03 -4.88
N LEU A 60 -2.42 11.24 -3.93
CA LEU A 60 -1.02 11.46 -4.24
C LEU A 60 -0.23 10.20 -4.64
N TYR A 61 -0.66 9.01 -4.22
CA TYR A 61 0.14 7.78 -4.33
C TYR A 61 -0.55 6.59 -4.99
N LYS A 62 -1.84 6.69 -5.37
CA LYS A 62 -2.60 5.58 -6.01
C LYS A 62 -1.98 5.04 -7.30
N ASP A 63 -1.15 5.83 -7.98
CA ASP A 63 -0.46 5.43 -9.22
C ASP A 63 1.02 5.12 -8.98
N ARG A 64 1.43 4.99 -7.71
CA ARG A 64 2.81 4.75 -7.27
C ARG A 64 2.93 3.64 -6.21
N ALA A 65 1.80 3.13 -5.75
CA ALA A 65 1.71 2.12 -4.71
C ALA A 65 0.38 1.37 -4.84
N HIS A 66 0.34 0.11 -4.38
CA HIS A 66 -0.92 -0.58 -4.20
C HIS A 66 -1.64 -0.03 -2.95
N ILE A 67 -2.76 0.66 -3.17
CA ILE A 67 -3.58 1.26 -2.12
C ILE A 67 -4.97 0.63 -2.17
N LEU A 68 -5.22 -0.38 -1.34
CA LEU A 68 -6.55 -1.01 -1.26
C LEU A 68 -7.61 -0.02 -0.78
N GLN A 69 -8.83 -0.22 -1.26
CA GLN A 69 -9.97 0.60 -0.86
C GLN A 69 -10.41 0.24 0.57
N THR A 70 -10.71 1.26 1.37
CA THR A 70 -11.29 1.11 2.71
C THR A 70 -12.48 2.04 2.85
N GLU A 71 -13.28 1.84 3.90
CA GLU A 71 -14.28 2.81 4.34
C GLU A 71 -13.64 4.04 5.01
N ASN A 72 -14.45 5.01 5.44
CA ASN A 72 -13.96 6.27 6.02
C ASN A 72 -13.24 6.07 7.39
N ASN A 73 -13.57 5.02 8.15
CA ASN A 73 -13.05 4.85 9.52
C ASN A 73 -12.77 3.40 9.93
N ALA A 74 -12.08 3.27 11.08
CA ALA A 74 -11.57 2.03 11.63
C ALA A 74 -12.63 1.04 12.14
N ALA A 75 -13.93 1.38 12.13
CA ALA A 75 -14.97 0.40 12.46
C ALA A 75 -14.95 -0.81 11.51
N LYS A 76 -14.35 -0.64 10.32
CA LYS A 76 -14.15 -1.68 9.30
C LYS A 76 -12.74 -2.26 9.26
N MET A 77 -12.00 -2.15 10.37
CA MET A 77 -10.62 -2.67 10.48
C MET A 77 -10.51 -4.15 10.13
N ARG A 78 -11.43 -4.97 10.63
CA ARG A 78 -11.38 -6.41 10.42
C ARG A 78 -11.56 -6.77 8.96
N GLU A 79 -12.53 -6.15 8.28
CA GLU A 79 -12.76 -6.35 6.86
C GLU A 79 -11.59 -5.82 6.02
N ALA A 80 -11.09 -4.61 6.31
CA ALA A 80 -9.97 -4.01 5.60
C ALA A 80 -8.70 -4.88 5.70
N MET A 81 -8.37 -5.39 6.89
CA MET A 81 -7.21 -6.26 7.08
C MET A 81 -7.36 -7.63 6.41
N LYS A 82 -8.58 -8.14 6.27
CA LYS A 82 -8.83 -9.37 5.50
C LYS A 82 -8.47 -9.16 4.02
N SER A 83 -8.91 -8.04 3.44
CA SER A 83 -8.58 -7.69 2.05
C SER A 83 -7.09 -7.46 1.86
N VAL A 84 -6.41 -6.79 2.82
CA VAL A 84 -4.95 -6.63 2.79
C VAL A 84 -4.26 -7.98 2.79
N ALA A 85 -4.63 -8.89 3.70
CA ALA A 85 -4.00 -10.21 3.77
C ALA A 85 -4.20 -11.04 2.49
N GLU A 86 -5.39 -11.01 1.90
CA GLU A 86 -5.70 -11.69 0.63
C GLU A 86 -4.88 -11.12 -0.54
N PHE A 87 -4.73 -9.81 -0.62
CA PHE A 87 -3.93 -9.16 -1.66
C PHE A 87 -2.43 -9.44 -1.50
N VAL A 88 -1.93 -9.41 -0.26
CA VAL A 88 -0.55 -9.77 0.06
C VAL A 88 -0.22 -11.20 -0.36
N ASP A 89 -1.10 -12.16 -0.05
CA ASP A 89 -0.89 -13.56 -0.40
C ASP A 89 -0.72 -13.73 -1.93
N ARG A 90 -1.49 -12.96 -2.71
CA ARG A 90 -1.37 -12.93 -4.17
C ARG A 90 -0.08 -12.26 -4.66
N LEU A 91 0.31 -11.13 -4.06
CA LEU A 91 1.56 -10.44 -4.40
C LEU A 91 2.77 -11.35 -4.18
N ILE A 92 2.84 -12.05 -3.04
CA ILE A 92 3.96 -12.96 -2.71
C ILE A 92 4.00 -14.15 -3.67
N LYS A 93 2.84 -14.61 -4.14
CA LYS A 93 2.74 -15.70 -5.13
C LYS A 93 3.08 -15.26 -6.55
N ASN A 94 3.35 -13.98 -6.80
CA ASN A 94 3.49 -13.39 -8.14
C ASN A 94 2.27 -13.69 -9.03
N ASP A 95 1.08 -13.69 -8.44
CA ASP A 95 -0.16 -13.84 -9.19
C ASP A 95 -0.36 -12.62 -10.11
N PHE A 96 -1.06 -12.82 -11.23
CA PHE A 96 -1.47 -11.71 -12.08
C PHE A 96 -2.40 -10.76 -11.29
N ILE A 97 -2.00 -9.50 -11.19
CA ILE A 97 -2.79 -8.42 -10.60
C ILE A 97 -3.43 -7.63 -11.75
N GLY A 98 -4.77 -7.66 -11.81
CA GLY A 98 -5.56 -6.94 -12.80
C GLY A 98 -5.67 -5.44 -12.52
N ASP A 99 -6.57 -4.76 -13.22
CA ASP A 99 -6.79 -3.33 -13.00
C ASP A 99 -7.44 -3.04 -11.62
N GLY A 100 -7.12 -1.88 -11.03
CA GLY A 100 -7.50 -1.54 -9.66
C GLY A 100 -9.00 -1.60 -9.36
N ARG A 101 -9.86 -1.38 -10.36
CA ARG A 101 -11.32 -1.54 -10.17
C ARG A 101 -11.72 -2.99 -9.94
N LYS A 102 -11.09 -3.95 -10.61
CA LYS A 102 -11.35 -5.39 -10.39
C LYS A 102 -10.70 -5.89 -9.11
N GLU A 103 -9.54 -5.33 -8.78
CA GLU A 103 -8.70 -5.78 -7.67
C GLU A 103 -9.00 -5.09 -6.33
N GLY A 104 -9.87 -4.06 -6.33
CA GLY A 104 -10.28 -3.38 -5.11
C GLY A 104 -9.22 -2.42 -4.55
N TYR A 105 -8.39 -1.84 -5.43
CA TYR A 105 -7.41 -0.80 -5.08
C TYR A 105 -7.62 0.48 -5.90
N HIS A 106 -7.08 1.59 -5.40
CA HIS A 106 -7.22 2.91 -6.03
C HIS A 106 -6.18 3.10 -7.15
N GLY A 107 -6.55 3.81 -8.22
CA GLY A 107 -5.64 4.18 -9.30
C GLY A 107 -5.16 2.98 -10.13
N SER A 108 -3.98 3.12 -10.75
CA SER A 108 -3.34 2.03 -11.48
C SER A 108 -2.56 1.07 -10.58
N GLY A 109 -2.14 1.53 -9.39
CA GLY A 109 -1.10 0.86 -8.61
C GLY A 109 0.25 0.87 -9.33
N THR A 110 1.26 0.31 -8.70
CA THR A 110 2.58 0.06 -9.31
C THR A 110 3.20 -1.14 -8.63
N ASP A 111 3.65 -2.11 -9.43
CA ASP A 111 4.38 -3.26 -8.94
C ASP A 111 5.86 -2.89 -8.67
N PHE A 112 6.48 -3.58 -7.72
CA PHE A 112 7.90 -3.43 -7.43
C PHE A 112 8.76 -3.89 -8.62
N SER A 113 8.23 -4.72 -9.53
CA SER A 113 8.88 -5.13 -10.78
C SER A 113 8.89 -4.04 -11.86
N ASP A 114 7.91 -3.13 -11.83
CA ASP A 114 7.67 -2.14 -12.88
C ASP A 114 8.34 -0.78 -12.62
N SER A 115 8.90 -0.61 -11.43
CA SER A 115 9.44 0.67 -10.95
C SER A 115 10.96 0.74 -10.99
#